data_AF-A0A4U0ERE7-F1
#
_entry.id   AF-A0A4U0ERE7-F1
#
_cell.length_a   1.000
_cell.length_b   1.000
_cell.length_c   1.000
_cell.angle_alpha   90.00
_cell.angle_beta   90.00
_cell.angle_gamma   90.00
#
_symmetry.space_group_name_H-M   'P 1'
#
loop_
_entity.id
_entity.type
_entity.pdbx_description
1 polymer ?
#
loop_
_entity_poly.entity_id
_entity_poly.type
_entity_poly.pdbx_seq_one_letter_code
_entity_poly.pdbx_strand_id
1 'polypeptide(L)'
;MTGFAFSQDQYIFPYGSGPSKAFIKEIIKLTGKEKPKICYLPTASGDRESGIIRWYELVNDLEVEPYVQRVWISSYRQKYTFEEFLLGMDAIVVGGGNTLNMIAIWKAQGIDKVLKKALEKGIVLAGGSAGSLCWFDNGTTDSRPIELSVVEGLGFLPYSHSPHYDGEEFRRPVYHENIKKGVFKDGYAMDNRSGIIFKNGKPFKVVSMGEQYNCYYVSLKDGEVVEEKLDKIILKD
;
A
#
# COMPACT_ATOMS: atom_id res chain seq x y z
N MET A 1 33.80 -11.34 17.43
CA MET A 1 32.58 -10.59 17.83
C MET A 1 31.64 -10.55 16.64
N THR A 2 30.77 -11.54 16.51
CA THR A 2 29.66 -11.52 15.55
C THR A 2 28.60 -10.59 16.11
N GLY A 3 28.66 -9.31 15.74
CA GLY A 3 27.56 -8.40 16.00
C GLY A 3 26.34 -8.94 15.27
N PHE A 4 25.33 -9.37 16.00
CA PHE A 4 23.99 -9.51 15.45
C PHE A 4 23.58 -8.11 14.99
N ALA A 5 23.69 -7.83 13.70
CA ALA A 5 23.01 -6.68 13.12
C ALA A 5 21.53 -6.89 13.38
N PHE A 6 20.94 -6.13 14.31
CA PHE A 6 19.50 -6.12 14.45
C PHE A 6 18.94 -5.69 13.10
N SER A 7 18.18 -6.58 12.44
CA SER A 7 17.46 -6.21 11.22
C SER A 7 16.58 -5.02 11.56
N GLN A 8 16.71 -3.94 10.79
CA GLN A 8 15.83 -2.79 10.93
C GLN A 8 14.37 -3.25 10.73
N ASP A 9 13.46 -2.69 11.52
CA ASP A 9 12.04 -2.99 11.41
C ASP A 9 11.52 -2.61 10.02
N GLN A 10 10.75 -3.51 9.42
CA GLN A 10 10.15 -3.34 8.11
C GLN A 10 8.70 -2.91 8.27
N TYR A 11 8.35 -1.74 7.73
CA TYR A 11 7.00 -1.20 7.83
C TYR A 11 6.31 -1.14 6.46
N ILE A 12 5.08 -1.68 6.40
CA ILE A 12 4.17 -1.53 5.27
C ILE A 12 2.85 -1.00 5.81
N PHE A 13 2.34 0.10 5.27
CA PHE A 13 1.09 0.72 5.66
C PHE A 13 0.09 0.81 4.50
N PRO A 14 -0.60 -0.30 4.17
CA PRO A 14 -1.79 -0.31 3.31
C PRO A 14 -3.00 0.37 3.95
N TYR A 15 -3.78 1.08 3.15
CA TYR A 15 -5.07 1.67 3.55
C TYR A 15 -6.11 1.62 2.42
N GLY A 16 -7.38 1.49 2.79
CA GLY A 16 -8.45 1.08 1.87
C GLY A 16 -8.81 2.10 0.78
N SER A 17 -8.38 3.37 0.88
CA SER A 17 -8.72 4.45 -0.05
C SER A 17 -7.53 5.34 -0.41
N GLY A 18 -7.74 6.49 -1.04
CA GLY A 18 -6.68 7.49 -1.24
C GLY A 18 -6.06 8.01 0.07
N PRO A 19 -4.86 8.61 0.01
CA PRO A 19 -4.15 9.12 1.20
C PRO A 19 -4.90 10.29 1.85
N SER A 20 -4.72 10.44 3.16
CA SER A 20 -5.20 11.57 3.97
C SER A 20 -4.04 12.16 4.79
N LYS A 21 -4.19 13.40 5.28
CA LYS A 21 -3.15 14.03 6.11
C LYS A 21 -2.87 13.21 7.37
N ALA A 22 -3.90 12.65 7.99
CA ALA A 22 -3.77 11.76 9.14
C ALA A 22 -2.88 10.53 8.82
N PHE A 23 -3.05 9.91 7.66
CA PHE A 23 -2.19 8.79 7.25
C PHE A 23 -0.76 9.23 6.94
N ILE A 24 -0.56 10.39 6.29
CA ILE A 24 0.79 10.91 6.08
C ILE A 24 1.50 11.19 7.42
N LYS A 25 0.78 11.73 8.41
CA LYS A 25 1.32 11.92 9.78
C LYS A 25 1.75 10.61 10.42
N GLU A 26 1.01 9.52 10.24
CA GLU A 26 1.44 8.19 10.72
C GLU A 26 2.69 7.70 9.96
N ILE A 27 2.76 7.89 8.64
CA ILE A 27 3.95 7.56 7.84
C ILE A 27 5.17 8.32 8.35
N ILE A 28 5.05 9.64 8.60
CA ILE A 28 6.12 10.46 9.16
C ILE A 28 6.62 9.88 10.48
N LYS A 29 5.71 9.53 11.41
CA LYS A 29 6.08 8.89 12.69
C LYS A 29 6.84 7.58 12.49
N LEU A 30 6.44 6.76 11.52
CA LEU A 30 7.11 5.48 11.23
C LEU A 30 8.54 5.67 10.71
N THR A 31 8.83 6.78 10.02
CA THR A 31 10.21 7.07 9.57
C THR A 31 11.16 7.42 10.72
N GLY A 32 10.63 7.87 11.87
CA GLY A 32 11.43 8.34 13.00
C GLY A 32 12.22 9.64 12.74
N LYS A 33 11.89 10.37 11.66
CA LYS A 33 12.57 11.60 11.25
C LYS A 33 11.67 12.82 11.42
N GLU A 34 12.27 13.97 11.73
CA GLU A 34 11.56 15.24 11.87
C GLU A 34 11.03 15.74 10.52
N LYS A 35 11.85 15.63 9.46
CA LYS A 35 11.50 16.04 8.10
C LYS A 35 11.88 14.96 7.07
N PRO A 36 11.12 13.86 6.98
CA PRO A 36 11.47 12.74 6.10
C PRO A 36 11.31 13.08 4.62
N LYS A 37 12.13 12.46 3.78
CA LYS A 37 11.96 12.42 2.32
C LYS A 37 10.89 11.40 1.95
N ILE A 38 9.74 11.87 1.47
CA ILE A 38 8.62 11.00 1.10
C ILE A 38 8.40 11.05 -0.40
N CYS A 39 8.50 9.90 -1.06
CA CYS A 39 8.28 9.77 -2.49
C CYS A 39 6.88 9.24 -2.80
N TYR A 40 6.16 9.94 -3.66
CA TYR A 40 4.91 9.45 -4.24
C TYR A 40 5.16 8.74 -5.57
N LEU A 41 4.57 7.54 -5.73
CA LEU A 41 4.62 6.70 -6.94
C LEU A 41 3.22 6.69 -7.59
N PRO A 42 2.98 7.54 -8.60
CA PRO A 42 1.68 7.66 -9.27
C PRO A 42 1.44 6.60 -10.34
N THR A 43 2.27 5.55 -10.44
CA THR A 43 2.30 4.62 -11.58
C THR A 43 0.94 3.98 -11.89
N ALA A 44 0.16 3.58 -10.87
CA ALA A 44 -1.18 3.03 -11.05
C ALA A 44 -2.13 3.96 -11.82
N SER A 45 -1.92 5.27 -11.73
CA SER A 45 -2.70 6.28 -12.43
C SER A 45 -2.11 6.72 -13.77
N GLY A 46 -1.03 6.08 -14.24
CA GLY A 46 -0.36 6.49 -15.48
C GLY A 46 0.48 7.77 -15.34
N ASP A 47 1.07 8.01 -14.17
CA ASP A 47 1.77 9.26 -13.82
C ASP A 47 0.90 10.52 -14.03
N ARG A 48 -0.40 10.41 -13.79
CA ARG A 48 -1.36 11.49 -14.06
C ARG A 48 -1.01 12.74 -13.25
N GLU A 49 -0.84 13.86 -13.95
CA GLU A 49 -0.42 15.15 -13.39
C GLU A 49 -1.33 15.62 -12.26
N SER A 50 -2.65 15.44 -12.39
CA SER A 50 -3.59 15.82 -11.33
C SER A 50 -3.38 15.02 -10.03
N GLY A 51 -2.93 13.77 -10.11
CA GLY A 51 -2.56 12.99 -8.93
C GLY A 51 -1.28 13.50 -8.27
N ILE A 52 -0.32 13.94 -9.09
CA ILE A 52 0.94 14.54 -8.63
C ILE A 52 0.69 15.89 -7.94
N ILE A 53 -0.16 16.74 -8.52
CA ILE A 53 -0.55 18.03 -7.92
C ILE A 53 -1.22 17.80 -6.56
N ARG A 54 -2.21 16.90 -6.50
CA ARG A 54 -2.90 16.55 -5.24
C ARG A 54 -1.94 16.01 -4.18
N TRP A 55 -0.90 15.28 -4.56
CA TRP A 55 0.13 14.84 -3.63
C TRP A 55 0.85 16.02 -2.98
N TYR A 56 1.31 17.00 -3.77
CA TYR A 56 1.96 18.18 -3.23
C TYR A 56 1.00 19.03 -2.38
N GLU A 57 -0.26 19.21 -2.80
CA GLU A 57 -1.28 19.90 -2.01
C GLU A 57 -1.53 19.23 -0.66
N LEU A 58 -1.58 17.88 -0.63
CA LEU A 58 -1.82 17.11 0.58
C LEU A 58 -0.75 17.32 1.64
N VAL A 59 0.51 17.48 1.23
CA VAL A 59 1.67 17.51 2.13
C VAL A 59 2.29 18.90 2.30
N ASN A 60 1.72 19.92 1.65
CA ASN A 60 2.28 21.29 1.61
C ASN A 60 2.45 21.93 3.00
N ASP A 61 1.63 21.56 3.98
CA ASP A 61 1.66 22.05 5.36
C ASP A 61 2.20 21.03 6.37
N LEU A 62 2.85 19.96 5.88
CA LEU A 62 3.51 18.95 6.72
C LEU A 62 5.02 19.12 6.66
N GLU A 63 5.71 18.79 7.76
CA GLU A 63 7.17 18.77 7.82
C GLU A 63 7.73 17.57 7.07
N VAL A 64 7.76 17.64 5.73
CA VAL A 64 8.31 16.62 4.84
C VAL A 64 9.11 17.25 3.71
N GLU A 65 9.98 16.46 3.09
CA GLU A 65 10.55 16.76 1.77
C GLU A 65 9.82 15.90 0.73
N PRO A 66 8.87 16.45 -0.04
CA PRO A 66 8.06 15.67 -0.96
C PRO A 66 8.78 15.42 -2.29
N TYR A 67 8.74 14.18 -2.75
CA TYR A 67 9.31 13.73 -4.03
C TYR A 67 8.26 12.98 -4.84
N VAL A 68 8.51 12.84 -6.14
CA VAL A 68 7.68 12.04 -7.05
C VAL A 68 8.61 11.25 -7.98
N GLN A 69 8.40 9.93 -8.08
CA GLN A 69 9.06 9.10 -9.07
C GLN A 69 8.07 8.69 -10.16
N ARG A 70 8.23 9.31 -11.33
CA ARG A 70 7.52 8.97 -12.57
C ARG A 70 8.18 7.78 -13.24
N VAL A 71 7.42 6.97 -13.98
CA VAL A 71 7.97 5.87 -14.81
C VAL A 71 7.80 6.12 -16.30
N TRP A 72 6.95 7.07 -16.70
CA TRP A 72 6.88 7.59 -18.07
C TRP A 72 7.96 8.66 -18.28
N ILE A 73 9.21 8.19 -18.36
CA ILE A 73 10.41 9.03 -18.39
C ILE A 73 11.15 8.98 -19.74
N SER A 74 12.16 9.83 -19.87
CA SER A 74 13.14 9.79 -20.96
C SER A 74 14.54 9.79 -20.37
N SER A 75 15.42 8.92 -20.87
CA SER A 75 16.81 8.80 -20.41
C SER A 75 17.61 10.10 -20.55
N TYR A 76 17.23 10.99 -21.47
CA TYR A 76 17.88 12.30 -21.64
C TYR A 76 17.62 13.28 -20.49
N ARG A 77 16.57 13.05 -19.69
CA ARG A 77 16.15 13.95 -18.58
C ARG A 77 16.29 13.32 -17.20
N GLN A 78 16.34 11.99 -17.14
CA GLN A 78 16.46 11.25 -15.89
C GLN A 78 17.93 11.16 -15.46
N LYS A 79 18.27 11.76 -14.32
CA LYS A 79 19.66 11.81 -13.81
C LYS A 79 20.04 10.66 -12.89
N TYR A 80 19.05 9.93 -12.38
CA TYR A 80 19.22 8.84 -11.41
C TYR A 80 18.46 7.60 -11.90
N THR A 81 19.02 6.42 -11.66
CA THR A 81 18.26 5.17 -11.80
C THR A 81 17.08 5.12 -10.82
N PHE A 82 16.11 4.25 -11.07
CA PHE A 82 15.03 4.02 -10.10
C PHE A 82 15.57 3.55 -8.75
N GLU A 83 16.63 2.74 -8.75
CA GLU A 83 17.25 2.25 -7.53
C GLU A 83 17.90 3.38 -6.71
N GLU A 84 18.73 4.20 -7.33
CA GLU A 84 19.37 5.33 -6.65
C GLU A 84 18.34 6.31 -6.07
N PHE A 85 17.29 6.61 -6.84
CA PHE A 85 16.27 7.54 -6.39
C PHE A 85 15.42 6.96 -5.25
N LEU A 86 14.84 5.77 -5.43
CA LEU A 86 13.92 5.18 -4.45
C LEU A 86 14.63 4.77 -3.15
N LEU A 87 15.87 4.30 -3.22
CA LEU A 87 16.65 3.96 -2.02
C LEU A 87 17.20 5.18 -1.27
N GLY A 88 17.05 6.39 -1.83
CA GLY A 88 17.38 7.66 -1.17
C GLY A 88 16.22 8.27 -0.37
N MET A 89 15.08 7.57 -0.30
CA MET A 89 13.86 8.04 0.38
C MET A 89 13.74 7.44 1.78
N ASP A 90 12.90 8.05 2.61
CA ASP A 90 12.56 7.57 3.95
C ASP A 90 11.20 6.84 3.95
N ALA A 91 10.32 7.25 3.05
CA ALA A 91 9.06 6.56 2.80
C ALA A 91 8.67 6.63 1.31
N ILE A 92 7.92 5.62 0.86
CA ILE A 92 7.39 5.48 -0.49
C ILE A 92 5.87 5.28 -0.38
N VAL A 93 5.11 6.20 -0.96
CA VAL A 93 3.64 6.19 -0.97
C VAL A 93 3.14 5.89 -2.38
N VAL A 94 2.45 4.77 -2.55
CA VAL A 94 1.92 4.35 -3.85
C VAL A 94 0.47 4.82 -4.01
N GLY A 95 0.19 5.47 -5.13
CA GLY A 95 -1.15 5.96 -5.47
C GLY A 95 -2.13 4.87 -5.92
N GLY A 96 -3.41 5.23 -5.97
CA GLY A 96 -4.47 4.39 -6.54
C GLY A 96 -4.51 4.42 -8.07
N GLY A 97 -5.28 3.50 -8.67
CA GLY A 97 -5.45 3.38 -10.11
C GLY A 97 -5.54 1.92 -10.55
N ASN A 98 -4.94 1.57 -11.67
CA ASN A 98 -4.96 0.21 -12.22
C ASN A 98 -3.76 -0.61 -11.68
N THR A 99 -4.05 -1.54 -10.76
CA THR A 99 -3.03 -2.40 -10.12
C THR A 99 -2.31 -3.30 -11.12
N LEU A 100 -3.06 -3.90 -12.06
CA LEU A 100 -2.51 -4.82 -13.06
C LEU A 100 -1.43 -4.13 -13.90
N ASN A 101 -1.76 -2.96 -14.46
CA ASN A 101 -0.85 -2.18 -15.30
C ASN A 101 0.36 -1.70 -14.51
N MET A 102 0.15 -1.23 -13.27
CA MET A 102 1.24 -0.80 -12.39
C MET A 102 2.26 -1.92 -12.17
N ILE A 103 1.80 -3.11 -11.78
CA ILE A 103 2.67 -4.25 -11.50
C ILE A 103 3.40 -4.72 -12.76
N ALA A 104 2.71 -4.77 -13.90
CA ALA A 104 3.32 -5.12 -15.18
C ALA A 104 4.47 -4.17 -15.55
N ILE A 105 4.25 -2.86 -15.40
CA ILE A 105 5.26 -1.83 -15.67
C ILE A 105 6.42 -1.95 -14.67
N TRP A 106 6.14 -2.12 -13.39
CA TRP A 106 7.20 -2.23 -12.39
C TRP A 106 8.09 -3.45 -12.60
N LYS A 107 7.52 -4.61 -12.93
CA LYS A 107 8.29 -5.81 -13.28
C LYS A 107 9.17 -5.60 -14.51
N ALA A 108 8.63 -4.94 -15.55
CA ALA A 108 9.39 -4.61 -16.75
C ALA A 108 10.54 -3.64 -16.48
N GLN A 109 10.36 -2.69 -15.55
CA GLN A 109 11.34 -1.68 -15.18
C GLN A 109 12.28 -2.11 -14.03
N GLY A 110 12.05 -3.28 -13.41
CA GLY A 110 12.79 -3.75 -12.24
C GLY A 110 12.49 -3.00 -10.94
N ILE A 111 11.42 -2.19 -10.89
CA ILE A 111 11.02 -1.40 -9.72
C ILE A 111 10.51 -2.30 -8.60
N ASP A 112 9.90 -3.44 -8.93
CA ASP A 112 9.48 -4.47 -7.98
C ASP A 112 10.65 -4.92 -7.06
N LYS A 113 11.81 -5.16 -7.66
CA LYS A 113 13.04 -5.55 -6.94
C LYS A 113 13.58 -4.40 -6.10
N VAL A 114 13.51 -3.16 -6.62
CA VAL A 114 13.95 -1.97 -5.89
C VAL A 114 13.07 -1.73 -4.65
N LEU A 115 11.75 -1.90 -4.77
CA LEU A 115 10.82 -1.77 -3.64
C LEU A 115 11.08 -2.84 -2.57
N LYS A 116 11.45 -4.07 -2.97
CA LYS A 116 11.86 -5.10 -2.00
C LYS A 116 13.13 -4.68 -1.24
N LYS A 117 14.15 -4.19 -1.95
CA LYS A 117 15.37 -3.64 -1.34
C LYS A 117 15.07 -2.44 -0.42
N ALA A 118 14.13 -1.59 -0.80
CA ALA A 118 13.71 -0.44 0.01
C ALA A 118 13.13 -0.91 1.35
N LEU A 119 12.21 -1.87 1.33
CA LEU A 119 11.65 -2.48 2.53
C LEU A 119 12.73 -3.11 3.41
N GLU A 120 13.67 -3.84 2.82
CA GLU A 120 14.79 -4.48 3.53
C GLU A 120 15.73 -3.46 4.20
N LYS A 121 15.82 -2.24 3.67
CA LYS A 121 16.54 -1.11 4.27
C LYS A 121 15.73 -0.32 5.30
N GLY A 122 14.51 -0.76 5.62
CA GLY A 122 13.62 -0.07 6.56
C GLY A 122 12.98 1.20 6.02
N ILE A 123 12.97 1.41 4.70
CA ILE A 123 12.16 2.47 4.07
C ILE A 123 10.69 2.09 4.24
N VAL A 124 9.89 3.02 4.74
CA VAL A 124 8.46 2.78 4.97
C VAL A 124 7.75 2.66 3.62
N LEU A 125 7.06 1.55 3.38
CA LEU A 125 6.19 1.40 2.22
C LEU A 125 4.74 1.69 2.65
N ALA A 126 4.00 2.42 1.83
CA ALA A 126 2.61 2.74 2.10
C ALA A 126 1.83 2.91 0.80
N GLY A 127 0.51 2.83 0.86
CA GLY A 127 -0.29 3.13 -0.31
C GLY A 127 -1.77 2.85 -0.14
N GLY A 128 -2.54 3.47 -1.04
CA GLY A 128 -3.98 3.45 -1.03
C GLY A 128 -4.57 2.78 -2.25
N SER A 129 -5.71 2.09 -2.11
CA SER A 129 -6.39 1.44 -3.25
C SER A 129 -5.45 0.45 -3.97
N ALA A 130 -5.10 0.67 -5.24
CA ALA A 130 -4.07 -0.11 -5.95
C ALA A 130 -2.72 -0.17 -5.22
N GLY A 131 -2.31 0.95 -4.59
CA GLY A 131 -1.11 1.02 -3.77
C GLY A 131 -1.24 0.33 -2.41
N SER A 132 -2.46 -0.03 -1.99
CA SER A 132 -2.68 -0.89 -0.82
C SER A 132 -2.53 -2.36 -1.22
N LEU A 133 -3.18 -2.74 -2.32
CA LEU A 133 -3.21 -4.11 -2.83
C LEU A 133 -1.85 -4.63 -3.28
N CYS A 134 -1.00 -3.78 -3.85
CA CYS A 134 0.26 -4.24 -4.45
C CYS A 134 1.24 -4.91 -3.47
N TRP A 135 1.11 -4.72 -2.16
CA TRP A 135 2.02 -5.32 -1.17
C TRP A 135 1.72 -6.78 -0.82
N PHE A 136 0.49 -7.22 -1.09
CA PHE A 136 -0.03 -8.52 -0.69
C PHE A 136 0.33 -9.61 -1.71
N ASP A 137 0.06 -10.88 -1.39
CA ASP A 137 0.20 -11.99 -2.35
C ASP A 137 -0.76 -11.77 -3.52
N ASN A 138 -2.04 -11.51 -3.24
CA ASN A 138 -3.07 -11.28 -4.24
C ASN A 138 -4.30 -10.57 -3.67
N GLY A 139 -5.23 -10.25 -4.56
CA GLY A 139 -6.56 -9.76 -4.18
C GLY A 139 -7.43 -9.46 -5.38
N THR A 140 -8.61 -8.90 -5.10
CA THR A 140 -9.55 -8.51 -6.16
C THR A 140 -9.09 -7.22 -6.84
N THR A 141 -9.42 -7.04 -8.11
CA THR A 141 -9.16 -5.81 -8.85
C THR A 141 -10.20 -5.57 -9.93
N ASP A 142 -10.49 -4.29 -10.15
CA ASP A 142 -11.27 -3.69 -11.24
C ASP A 142 -10.39 -3.35 -12.46
N SER A 143 -9.15 -3.86 -12.52
CA SER A 143 -8.20 -3.53 -13.58
C SER A 143 -8.57 -4.07 -14.97
N ARG A 144 -9.66 -4.85 -15.08
CA ARG A 144 -10.15 -5.45 -16.33
C ARG A 144 -11.62 -5.04 -16.55
N PRO A 145 -12.07 -4.94 -17.80
CA PRO A 145 -13.46 -4.64 -18.10
C PRO A 145 -14.43 -5.66 -17.51
N ILE A 146 -15.70 -5.26 -17.37
CA ILE A 146 -16.88 -6.09 -17.06
C ILE A 146 -17.01 -6.47 -15.58
N GLU A 147 -16.00 -7.11 -14.98
CA GLU A 147 -16.12 -7.68 -13.63
C GLU A 147 -14.83 -7.58 -12.82
N LEU A 148 -14.95 -7.71 -11.50
CA LEU A 148 -13.79 -7.86 -10.63
C LEU A 148 -13.07 -9.16 -10.96
N SER A 149 -11.75 -9.07 -11.08
CA SER A 149 -10.86 -10.20 -11.36
C SER A 149 -9.78 -10.33 -10.28
N VAL A 150 -8.99 -11.38 -10.36
CA VAL A 150 -7.83 -11.57 -9.48
C VAL A 150 -6.58 -10.91 -10.07
N VAL A 151 -5.73 -10.38 -9.20
CA VAL A 151 -4.37 -9.96 -9.54
C VAL A 151 -3.39 -10.39 -8.45
N GLU A 152 -2.20 -10.81 -8.88
CA GLU A 152 -1.06 -11.07 -8.00
C GLU A 152 -0.40 -9.74 -7.64
N GLY A 153 -0.10 -9.53 -6.37
CA GLY A 153 0.70 -8.42 -5.87
C GLY A 153 2.20 -8.68 -5.95
N LEU A 154 2.96 -7.99 -5.11
CA LEU A 154 4.40 -8.17 -4.95
C LEU A 154 4.75 -9.26 -3.92
N GLY A 155 3.80 -9.73 -3.12
CA GLY A 155 4.01 -10.80 -2.13
C GLY A 155 4.93 -10.40 -0.98
N PHE A 156 4.93 -9.13 -0.58
CA PHE A 156 5.68 -8.68 0.60
C PHE A 156 4.96 -9.01 1.90
N LEU A 157 3.63 -9.12 1.83
CA LEU A 157 2.74 -9.62 2.89
C LEU A 157 2.08 -10.92 2.42
N PRO A 158 2.26 -12.06 3.13
CA PRO A 158 1.81 -13.38 2.70
C PRO A 158 0.32 -13.63 2.99
N TYR A 159 -0.51 -12.66 2.59
CA TYR A 159 -1.94 -12.60 2.84
C TYR A 159 -2.65 -12.14 1.57
N SER A 160 -3.94 -12.46 1.45
CA SER A 160 -4.79 -11.81 0.45
C SER A 160 -5.29 -10.44 0.93
N HIS A 161 -5.79 -9.59 0.03
CA HIS A 161 -6.27 -8.26 0.39
C HIS A 161 -7.46 -7.77 -0.45
N SER A 162 -8.29 -6.93 0.17
CA SER A 162 -9.36 -6.19 -0.50
C SER A 162 -9.41 -4.75 0.04
N PRO A 163 -9.03 -3.73 -0.78
CA PRO A 163 -9.30 -2.33 -0.45
C PRO A 163 -10.77 -2.00 -0.75
N HIS A 164 -11.21 -0.78 -0.39
CA HIS A 164 -12.59 -0.31 -0.64
C HIS A 164 -13.68 -1.27 -0.14
N TYR A 165 -13.42 -1.97 0.96
CA TYR A 165 -14.23 -3.11 1.38
C TYR A 165 -15.68 -2.74 1.76
N ASP A 166 -15.92 -1.47 2.13
CA ASP A 166 -17.23 -0.87 2.40
C ASP A 166 -17.84 -0.11 1.20
N GLY A 167 -17.06 0.19 0.17
CA GLY A 167 -17.40 1.20 -0.84
C GLY A 167 -17.86 0.67 -2.19
N GLU A 168 -17.55 -0.60 -2.50
CA GLU A 168 -17.84 -1.20 -3.79
C GLU A 168 -18.65 -2.50 -3.59
N GLU A 169 -19.87 -2.53 -4.14
CA GLU A 169 -20.87 -3.59 -3.93
C GLU A 169 -20.31 -5.00 -4.06
N PHE A 170 -19.46 -5.24 -5.06
CA PHE A 170 -18.94 -6.57 -5.37
C PHE A 170 -17.63 -6.91 -4.66
N ARG A 171 -16.91 -5.96 -4.04
CA ARG A 171 -15.59 -6.22 -3.42
C ARG A 171 -15.65 -7.27 -2.34
N ARG A 172 -16.61 -7.12 -1.41
CA ARG A 172 -16.76 -8.00 -0.26
C ARG A 172 -17.30 -9.38 -0.64
N PRO A 173 -18.39 -9.52 -1.42
CA PRO A 173 -18.86 -10.82 -1.89
C PRO A 173 -17.81 -11.61 -2.70
N VAL A 174 -17.13 -10.97 -3.66
CA VAL A 174 -16.13 -11.65 -4.50
C VAL A 174 -14.89 -12.03 -3.69
N TYR A 175 -14.50 -11.23 -2.70
CA TYR A 175 -13.41 -11.60 -1.80
C TYR A 175 -13.73 -12.84 -0.97
N HIS A 176 -14.95 -12.92 -0.42
CA HIS A 176 -15.43 -14.09 0.31
C HIS A 176 -15.46 -15.33 -0.58
N GLU A 177 -16.02 -15.21 -1.78
CA GLU A 177 -16.12 -16.32 -2.72
C GLU A 177 -14.73 -16.89 -3.07
N ASN A 178 -13.75 -16.02 -3.30
CA ASN A 178 -12.38 -16.46 -3.61
C ASN A 178 -11.69 -17.13 -2.42
N ILE A 179 -11.93 -16.69 -1.18
CA ILE A 179 -11.46 -17.40 0.02
C ILE A 179 -12.16 -18.76 0.13
N LYS A 180 -13.49 -18.82 -0.02
CA LYS A 180 -14.28 -20.06 0.07
C LYS A 180 -13.87 -21.10 -0.99
N LYS A 181 -13.51 -20.65 -2.20
CA LYS A 181 -12.99 -21.51 -3.28
C LYS A 181 -11.52 -21.87 -3.15
N GLY A 182 -10.79 -21.33 -2.16
CA GLY A 182 -9.36 -21.55 -1.98
C GLY A 182 -8.48 -20.84 -3.03
N VAL A 183 -9.03 -19.89 -3.78
CA VAL A 183 -8.27 -19.01 -4.69
C VAL A 183 -7.41 -18.05 -3.88
N PHE A 184 -7.95 -17.53 -2.78
CA PHE A 184 -7.24 -16.72 -1.80
C PHE A 184 -6.98 -17.50 -0.53
N LYS A 185 -5.81 -17.28 0.06
CA LYS A 185 -5.58 -17.55 1.48
C LYS A 185 -6.32 -16.52 2.33
N ASP A 186 -6.36 -16.76 3.63
CA ASP A 186 -6.78 -15.76 4.61
C ASP A 186 -6.06 -14.42 4.39
N GLY A 187 -6.72 -13.33 4.76
CA GLY A 187 -6.16 -12.02 4.53
C GLY A 187 -6.87 -10.88 5.22
N TYR A 188 -6.49 -9.67 4.81
CA TYR A 188 -6.91 -8.45 5.47
C TYR A 188 -7.70 -7.57 4.51
N ALA A 189 -8.90 -7.18 4.92
CA ALA A 189 -9.75 -6.27 4.17
C ALA A 189 -9.83 -4.91 4.88
N MET A 190 -9.91 -3.83 4.11
CA MET A 190 -9.89 -2.46 4.64
C MET A 190 -10.97 -1.62 4.00
N ASP A 191 -11.84 -1.06 4.85
CA ASP A 191 -12.78 -0.03 4.45
C ASP A 191 -12.03 1.22 3.98
N ASN A 192 -12.70 2.05 3.19
CA ASN A 192 -12.23 3.39 2.90
C ASN A 192 -11.89 4.14 4.20
N ARG A 193 -10.83 4.95 4.18
CA ARG A 193 -10.39 5.73 5.35
C ARG A 193 -10.01 4.90 6.59
N SER A 194 -9.67 3.63 6.40
CA SER A 194 -9.03 2.77 7.41
C SER A 194 -7.77 2.13 6.84
N GLY A 195 -6.87 1.67 7.71
CA GLY A 195 -5.65 0.98 7.29
C GLY A 195 -4.98 0.20 8.42
N ILE A 196 -4.07 -0.69 8.02
CA ILE A 196 -3.29 -1.52 8.95
C ILE A 196 -1.82 -1.24 8.71
N ILE A 197 -1.11 -0.83 9.75
CA ILE A 197 0.35 -0.78 9.76
C ILE A 197 0.84 -2.18 10.10
N PHE A 198 1.58 -2.77 9.16
CA PHE A 198 2.31 -4.01 9.36
C PHE A 198 3.74 -3.70 9.79
N LYS A 199 4.24 -4.50 10.74
CA LYS A 199 5.63 -4.50 11.21
C LYS A 199 6.19 -5.89 11.03
N ASN A 200 7.29 -6.02 10.28
CA ASN A 200 7.96 -7.29 10.00
C ASN A 200 6.97 -8.36 9.48
N GLY A 201 6.10 -7.94 8.55
CA GLY A 201 5.11 -8.80 7.90
C GLY A 201 3.87 -9.13 8.74
N LYS A 202 3.73 -8.61 9.96
CA LYS A 202 2.58 -8.90 10.85
C LYS A 202 1.79 -7.63 11.17
N PRO A 203 0.47 -7.70 11.37
CA PRO A 203 -0.31 -6.55 11.83
C PRO A 203 0.28 -6.00 13.13
N PHE A 204 0.48 -4.69 13.18
CA PHE A 204 1.05 -3.99 14.33
C PHE A 204 0.09 -2.97 14.92
N LYS A 205 -0.57 -2.20 14.06
CA LYS A 205 -1.52 -1.16 14.49
C LYS A 205 -2.59 -0.94 13.43
N VAL A 206 -3.85 -0.93 13.85
CA VAL A 206 -4.98 -0.58 12.97
C VAL A 206 -5.40 0.85 13.25
N VAL A 207 -5.57 1.63 12.19
CA VAL A 207 -5.94 3.05 12.28
C VAL A 207 -7.16 3.34 11.42
N SER A 208 -7.95 4.31 11.86
CA SER A 208 -9.15 4.73 11.15
C SER A 208 -9.39 6.22 11.31
N MET A 209 -10.02 6.85 10.31
CA MET A 209 -10.45 8.24 10.39
C MET A 209 -11.85 8.41 11.03
N GLY A 210 -12.48 7.33 11.50
CA GLY A 210 -13.79 7.40 12.14
C GLY A 210 -14.33 6.06 12.62
N GLU A 211 -15.32 6.10 13.52
CA GLU A 211 -15.91 4.91 14.12
C GLU A 211 -16.61 3.98 13.10
N GLN A 212 -17.01 4.53 11.95
CA GLN A 212 -17.70 3.78 10.90
C GLN A 212 -16.76 2.96 10.01
N TYR A 213 -15.47 3.31 9.88
CA TYR A 213 -14.53 2.64 8.97
C TYR A 213 -13.67 1.62 9.71
N ASN A 214 -13.56 0.40 9.19
CA ASN A 214 -12.98 -0.74 9.87
C ASN A 214 -11.99 -1.52 8.99
N CYS A 215 -11.13 -2.28 9.65
CA CYS A 215 -10.34 -3.31 9.00
C CYS A 215 -10.77 -4.67 9.55
N TYR A 216 -10.61 -5.71 8.72
CA TYR A 216 -11.05 -7.06 9.03
C TYR A 216 -9.93 -8.06 8.75
N TYR A 217 -9.85 -9.10 9.56
CA TYR A 217 -9.20 -10.35 9.18
C TYR A 217 -10.27 -11.30 8.65
N VAL A 218 -10.11 -11.77 7.42
CA VAL A 218 -11.07 -12.63 6.74
C VAL A 218 -10.41 -13.99 6.52
N SER A 219 -11.07 -15.04 7.01
CA SER A 219 -10.53 -16.40 7.03
C SER A 219 -11.60 -17.44 6.73
N LEU A 220 -11.19 -18.66 6.39
CA LEU A 220 -12.08 -19.80 6.26
C LEU A 220 -12.06 -20.64 7.55
N LYS A 221 -13.19 -20.77 8.23
CA LYS A 221 -13.36 -21.62 9.43
C LYS A 221 -14.53 -22.57 9.21
N ASP A 222 -14.28 -23.86 9.36
CA ASP A 222 -15.28 -24.94 9.19
C ASP A 222 -16.08 -24.87 7.87
N GLY A 223 -15.41 -24.45 6.79
CA GLY A 223 -16.01 -24.32 5.45
C GLY A 223 -16.77 -23.01 5.21
N GLU A 224 -16.84 -22.11 6.19
CA GLU A 224 -17.51 -20.82 6.09
C GLU A 224 -16.52 -19.65 6.24
N VAL A 225 -16.80 -18.57 5.51
CA VAL A 225 -15.98 -17.35 5.56
C VAL A 225 -16.37 -16.57 6.81
N VAL A 226 -15.38 -16.30 7.66
CA VAL A 226 -15.51 -15.53 8.89
C VAL A 226 -14.74 -14.23 8.77
N GLU A 227 -15.42 -13.13 9.06
CA GLU A 227 -14.81 -11.80 9.16
C GLU A 227 -14.68 -11.38 10.62
N GLU A 228 -13.46 -11.14 11.07
CA GLU A 228 -13.16 -10.60 12.38
C GLU A 228 -12.82 -9.12 12.25
N LYS A 229 -13.67 -8.26 12.82
CA LYS A 229 -13.40 -6.82 12.89
C LYS A 229 -12.22 -6.58 13.85
N LEU A 230 -11.23 -5.83 13.40
CA LEU A 230 -10.04 -5.53 14.18
C LEU A 230 -10.22 -4.26 15.02
N ASP A 231 -9.69 -4.29 16.25
CA ASP A 231 -9.63 -3.13 17.13
C ASP A 231 -8.76 -2.02 16.52
N LYS A 232 -9.25 -0.79 16.57
CA LYS A 232 -8.66 0.35 15.85
C LYS A 232 -8.43 1.57 16.74
N ILE A 233 -7.50 2.40 16.31
CA ILE A 233 -7.26 3.73 16.88
C ILE A 233 -7.82 4.77 15.92
N ILE A 234 -8.66 5.65 16.44
CA ILE A 234 -9.17 6.80 15.67
C ILE A 234 -8.09 7.87 15.58
N LEU A 235 -7.70 8.21 14.35
CA LEU A 235 -6.80 9.31 14.06
C LEU A 235 -7.57 10.63 14.12
N LYS A 236 -6.90 11.66 14.65
CA LYS A 236 -7.37 13.03 14.59
C LYS A 236 -6.70 13.70 13.40
N ASP A 237 -7.47 14.46 12.63
CA ASP A 237 -6.94 15.30 11.55
C ASP A 237 -6.03 16.42 12.08
#